data_AF-A0A955NA45-F1
#
_entry.id   AF-A0A955NA45-F1
#
_cell.length_a   1.000
_cell.length_b   1.000
_cell.length_c   1.000
_cell.angle_alpha   90.00
_cell.angle_beta   90.00
_cell.angle_gamma   90.00
#
_symmetry.space_group_name_H-M   'P 1'
#
loop_
_entity.id
_entity.type
_entity.pdbx_description
1 polymer ?
#
loop_
_entity_poly.entity_id
_entity_poly.type
_entity_poly.pdbx_seq_one_letter_code
_entity_poly.pdbx_strand_id
1 'polypeptide(L)'
;MKLLLTACRLAVLLTLSGLTTAHAAETKPNIIIIWGDDIGQSNVSAYSRGMMGYQTPNIDRVAKEGMMFTDYYAEQSCTAGRSAFITGQNVFRTGLSKVGMPGAPIGMRKEDPSIAM
;
A
#
# COMPACT_ATOMS: atom_id res chain seq x y z
N MET A 1 32.62 14.38 -48.56
CA MET A 1 32.51 13.08 -47.85
C MET A 1 32.97 13.10 -46.41
N LYS A 2 34.15 13.65 -46.05
CA LYS A 2 34.66 13.65 -44.65
C LYS A 2 33.72 14.33 -43.63
N LEU A 3 33.05 15.42 -43.99
CA LEU A 3 32.12 16.16 -43.10
C LEU A 3 30.86 15.37 -42.70
N LEU A 4 30.31 14.55 -43.61
CA LEU A 4 29.14 13.70 -43.32
C LEU A 4 29.50 12.58 -42.33
N LEU A 5 30.70 12.03 -42.45
CA LEU A 5 31.20 10.97 -41.57
C LEU A 5 31.48 11.50 -40.15
N THR A 6 31.93 12.75 -39.98
CA THR A 6 32.12 13.37 -38.66
C THR A 6 30.80 13.69 -37.98
N ALA A 7 29.79 14.17 -38.72
CA ALA A 7 28.46 14.46 -38.18
C ALA A 7 27.74 13.19 -37.70
N CYS A 8 27.88 12.09 -38.45
CA CYS A 8 27.30 10.80 -38.09
C CYS A 8 27.97 10.19 -36.83
N ARG A 9 29.28 10.37 -36.67
CA ARG A 9 30.01 9.97 -35.45
C ARG A 9 29.59 10.77 -34.21
N LEU A 10 29.34 12.07 -34.37
CA LEU A 10 28.90 12.93 -33.27
C LEU A 10 27.46 12.63 -32.83
N ALA A 11 26.57 12.33 -33.78
CA ALA A 11 25.19 11.92 -33.51
C ALA A 11 25.13 10.57 -32.76
N VAL A 12 25.97 9.60 -33.14
CA VAL A 12 26.04 8.29 -32.48
C VAL A 12 26.60 8.40 -31.06
N LEU A 13 27.59 9.27 -30.81
CA LEU A 13 28.11 9.52 -29.46
C LEU A 13 27.04 10.16 -28.55
N LEU A 14 26.24 11.10 -29.06
CA LEU A 14 25.20 11.79 -28.28
C LEU A 14 24.04 10.85 -27.88
N THR A 15 23.70 9.89 -28.73
CA THR A 15 22.68 8.87 -28.42
C THR A 15 23.15 7.82 -27.41
N LEU A 16 24.46 7.56 -27.30
CA LEU A 16 24.99 6.55 -26.39
C LEU A 16 25.05 7.02 -24.93
N SER A 17 25.15 8.34 -24.72
CA SER A 17 25.14 8.97 -23.39
C SER A 17 23.76 9.01 -22.71
N GLY A 18 22.68 8.69 -23.43
CA GLY A 18 21.31 8.66 -22.89
C GLY A 18 20.89 7.33 -22.24
N LEU A 19 21.73 6.29 -22.29
CA LEU A 19 21.44 4.95 -21.75
C LEU A 19 22.04 4.68 -20.37
N THR A 20 22.38 5.72 -19.60
CA THR A 20 22.60 5.53 -18.17
C THR A 20 21.23 5.37 -17.50
N THR A 21 20.71 4.14 -17.53
CA THR A 21 19.68 3.73 -16.57
C THR A 21 20.26 4.01 -15.19
N ALA A 22 19.73 5.03 -14.52
CA ALA A 22 20.01 5.27 -13.12
C ALA A 22 19.60 4.00 -12.38
N HIS A 23 20.59 3.18 -12.06
CA HIS A 23 20.44 2.06 -11.14
C HIS A 23 20.28 2.73 -9.77
N ALA A 24 19.07 3.23 -9.50
CA ALA A 24 18.69 3.60 -8.16
C ALA A 24 18.92 2.34 -7.33
N ALA A 25 19.92 2.38 -6.45
CA ALA A 25 20.11 1.32 -5.48
C ALA A 25 18.76 1.12 -4.81
N GLU A 26 18.18 -0.06 -5.00
CA GLU A 26 16.85 -0.39 -4.55
C GLU A 26 16.90 -0.54 -3.03
N THR A 27 16.96 0.59 -2.32
CA THR A 27 16.90 0.60 -0.87
C THR A 27 15.54 0.09 -0.49
N LYS A 28 15.49 -1.15 0.02
CA LYS A 28 14.25 -1.77 0.48
C LYS A 28 13.57 -0.82 1.47
N PRO A 29 12.34 -0.36 1.19
CA PRO A 29 11.65 0.54 2.09
C PRO A 29 11.26 -0.19 3.38
N ASN A 30 11.22 0.54 4.49
CA ASN A 30 10.59 0.07 5.72
C ASN A 30 9.09 0.27 5.60
N ILE A 31 8.31 -0.81 5.64
CA ILE A 31 6.86 -0.78 5.51
C ILE A 31 6.23 -0.90 6.90
N ILE A 32 5.44 0.10 7.29
CA ILE A 32 4.63 0.09 8.51
C ILE A 32 3.16 0.16 8.13
N ILE A 33 2.36 -0.76 8.69
CA ILE A 33 0.91 -0.79 8.52
C ILE A 33 0.29 -0.49 9.88
N ILE A 34 -0.55 0.54 9.94
CA ILE A 34 -1.27 0.96 11.14
C ILE A 34 -2.76 0.75 10.90
N TRP A 35 -3.42 0.04 11.80
CA TRP A 35 -4.84 -0.27 11.67
C TRP A 35 -5.62 0.20 12.88
N GLY A 36 -6.71 0.94 12.66
CA GLY A 36 -7.71 1.21 13.68
C GLY A 36 -8.70 0.05 13.80
N ASP A 37 -9.11 -0.26 15.03
CA ASP A 37 -10.17 -1.22 15.31
C ASP A 37 -11.46 -0.45 15.63
N ASP A 38 -12.57 -0.80 14.99
CA ASP A 38 -13.86 -0.10 15.11
C ASP A 38 -13.77 1.43 14.87
N ILE A 39 -12.95 1.86 13.91
CA ILE A 39 -12.81 3.27 13.51
C ILE A 39 -13.60 3.55 12.23
N GLY A 40 -14.56 4.46 12.31
CA GLY A 40 -15.26 5.00 11.15
C GLY A 40 -14.47 6.13 10.48
N GLN A 41 -14.73 6.37 9.19
CA GLN A 41 -14.06 7.42 8.41
C GLN A 41 -14.20 8.80 9.07
N SER A 42 -15.37 9.12 9.62
CA SER A 42 -15.65 10.41 10.27
C SER A 42 -14.89 10.60 11.59
N ASN A 43 -14.40 9.54 12.23
CA ASN A 43 -13.59 9.64 13.44
C ASN A 43 -12.19 10.22 13.18
N VAL A 44 -11.70 10.12 11.95
CA VAL A 44 -10.38 10.67 11.55
C VAL A 44 -10.57 12.11 11.07
N SER A 45 -9.91 13.08 11.72
CA SER A 45 -10.14 14.50 11.45
C SER A 45 -9.68 14.95 10.06
N ALA A 46 -8.75 14.23 9.42
CA ALA A 46 -8.41 14.44 8.01
C ALA A 46 -9.62 14.32 7.06
N TYR A 47 -10.60 13.46 7.38
CA TYR A 47 -11.81 13.29 6.58
C TYR A 47 -12.97 14.18 7.03
N SER A 48 -13.19 14.27 8.34
CA SER A 48 -14.35 15.01 8.89
C SER A 48 -14.08 16.49 9.17
N ARG A 49 -12.83 16.94 9.03
CA ARG A 49 -12.38 18.29 9.39
C ARG A 49 -12.71 18.65 10.85
N GLY A 50 -12.64 17.67 11.73
CA GLY A 50 -12.92 17.81 13.16
C GLY A 50 -14.40 17.88 13.52
N MET A 51 -15.32 17.60 12.59
CA MET A 51 -16.77 17.67 12.82
C MET A 51 -17.25 16.77 13.97
N MET A 52 -16.61 15.61 14.16
CA MET A 52 -16.93 14.67 15.24
C MET A 52 -16.34 15.07 16.61
N GLY A 53 -15.63 16.20 16.70
CA GLY A 53 -14.95 16.66 17.91
C GLY A 53 -13.57 16.03 18.16
N TYR A 54 -13.25 14.93 17.47
CA TYR A 54 -11.94 14.30 17.53
C TYR A 54 -10.90 15.07 16.72
N GLN A 55 -9.66 15.07 17.21
CA GLN A 55 -8.49 15.62 16.54
C GLN A 55 -7.42 14.54 16.47
N THR A 56 -6.94 14.23 15.27
CA THR A 56 -5.93 13.20 15.00
C THR A 56 -4.67 13.80 14.38
N PRO A 57 -3.96 14.73 15.06
CA PRO A 57 -2.93 15.57 14.44
C PRO A 57 -1.80 14.77 13.78
N ASN A 58 -1.43 13.60 14.33
CA ASN A 58 -0.42 12.73 13.74
C ASN A 58 -0.90 12.02 12.45
N ILE A 59 -2.17 11.61 12.40
CA ILE A 59 -2.76 10.99 11.21
C ILE A 59 -2.99 12.05 10.14
N ASP A 60 -3.48 13.23 10.54
CA ASP A 60 -3.69 14.37 9.66
C ASP A 60 -2.39 14.83 8.99
N ARG A 61 -1.27 14.78 9.74
CA ARG A 61 0.07 15.02 9.18
C ARG A 61 0.43 14.00 8.10
N VAL A 62 0.21 12.71 8.34
CA VAL A 62 0.46 11.65 7.32
C VAL A 62 -0.42 11.85 6.09
N ALA A 63 -1.69 12.20 6.26
CA ALA A 63 -2.59 12.48 5.14
C ALA A 63 -2.14 13.70 4.31
N LYS A 64 -1.62 14.75 4.97
CA LYS A 64 -1.12 15.97 4.30
C LYS A 64 0.22 15.75 3.59
N GLU A 65 1.12 14.97 4.17
CA GLU A 65 2.45 14.66 3.61
C GLU A 65 2.39 13.55 2.54
N GLY A 66 1.32 12.75 2.53
CA GLY A 66 1.15 11.60 1.65
C GLY A 66 -0.07 11.68 0.76
N MET A 67 -0.80 10.57 0.70
CA MET A 67 -2.00 10.40 -0.11
C MET A 67 -3.17 9.99 0.78
N MET A 68 -4.37 10.43 0.41
CA MET A 68 -5.62 10.06 1.06
C MET A 68 -6.55 9.41 0.04
N PHE A 69 -7.17 8.30 0.42
CA PHE A 69 -8.19 7.63 -0.39
C PHE A 69 -9.58 8.10 0.04
N THR A 70 -10.40 8.55 -0.91
CA THR A 70 -11.83 8.84 -0.70
C THR A 70 -12.65 7.56 -0.68
N ASP A 71 -12.23 6.58 -1.47
CA ASP A 71 -12.91 5.31 -1.70
C ASP A 71 -11.99 4.17 -1.25
N TYR A 72 -12.23 3.67 -0.04
CA TYR A 72 -11.54 2.51 0.53
C TYR A 72 -12.59 1.56 1.12
N TYR A 73 -12.57 0.30 0.68
CA TYR A 73 -13.54 -0.71 1.08
C TYR A 73 -12.84 -1.81 1.89
N ALA A 74 -13.52 -2.26 2.94
CA ALA A 74 -13.07 -3.32 3.82
C ALA A 74 -14.23 -4.26 4.17
N GLU A 75 -13.89 -5.45 4.63
CA GLU A 75 -14.86 -6.40 5.15
C GLU A 75 -15.44 -5.95 6.49
N GLN A 76 -16.73 -6.17 6.69
CA GLN A 76 -17.53 -5.76 7.84
C GLN A 76 -17.23 -6.45 9.19
N SER A 77 -16.09 -7.14 9.36
CA SER A 77 -15.76 -7.86 10.59
C SER A 77 -14.26 -7.85 10.87
N CYS A 78 -13.85 -7.81 12.14
CA CYS A 78 -12.44 -7.83 12.55
C CYS A 78 -11.69 -9.04 11.93
N THR A 79 -12.25 -10.24 12.02
CA THR A 79 -11.64 -11.47 11.48
C THR A 79 -11.62 -11.45 9.94
N ALA A 80 -12.71 -11.00 9.33
CA ALA A 80 -12.85 -10.91 7.88
C ALA A 80 -11.88 -9.88 7.28
N GLY A 81 -11.87 -8.66 7.79
CA GLY A 81 -11.01 -7.57 7.32
C GLY A 81 -9.54 -7.92 7.50
N ARG A 82 -9.15 -8.41 8.69
CA ARG A 82 -7.76 -8.84 8.98
C ARG A 82 -7.31 -9.96 8.06
N SER A 83 -8.12 -10.99 7.87
CA SER A 83 -7.76 -12.10 6.98
C SER A 83 -7.64 -11.66 5.52
N ALA A 84 -8.58 -10.84 5.03
CA ALA A 84 -8.56 -10.38 3.65
C ALA A 84 -7.35 -9.50 3.33
N PHE A 85 -6.99 -8.58 4.24
CA PHE A 85 -5.81 -7.74 4.07
C PHE A 85 -4.51 -8.54 4.15
N ILE A 86 -4.36 -9.39 5.17
CA ILE A 86 -3.12 -10.13 5.41
C ILE A 86 -2.83 -11.09 4.26
N THR A 87 -3.86 -11.76 3.74
CA THR A 87 -3.71 -12.77 2.68
C THR A 87 -3.87 -12.22 1.26
N GLY A 88 -4.45 -11.02 1.11
CA GLY A 88 -4.84 -10.47 -0.19
C GLY A 88 -5.98 -11.25 -0.86
N GLN A 89 -6.70 -12.10 -0.12
CA GLN A 89 -7.76 -12.96 -0.66
C GLN A 89 -9.14 -12.54 -0.16
N ASN A 90 -10.15 -12.84 -0.98
CA ASN A 90 -11.53 -12.74 -0.52
C ASN A 90 -11.81 -13.77 0.59
N VAL A 91 -12.59 -13.36 1.61
CA VAL A 91 -12.95 -14.18 2.77
C VAL A 91 -13.66 -15.49 2.45
N PHE A 92 -14.29 -15.61 1.27
CA PHE A 92 -14.85 -16.87 0.78
C PHE A 92 -13.79 -17.93 0.48
N ARG A 93 -12.55 -17.53 0.16
CA ARG A 93 -11.44 -18.46 -0.08
C ARG A 93 -10.81 -18.95 1.23
N THR A 94 -10.65 -18.04 2.19
CA THR A 94 -10.06 -18.35 3.50
C THR A 94 -11.07 -18.97 4.47
N GLY A 95 -12.38 -18.78 4.23
CA GLY A 95 -13.46 -19.23 5.11
C GLY A 95 -13.63 -18.35 6.36
N LEU A 96 -12.94 -17.21 6.44
CA LEU A 96 -12.87 -16.33 7.61
C LEU A 96 -13.84 -15.14 7.52
N SER A 97 -15.09 -15.38 7.09
CA SER A 97 -16.09 -14.34 6.84
C SER A 97 -16.84 -13.84 8.09
N LYS A 98 -16.66 -14.50 9.24
CA LYS A 98 -17.33 -14.19 10.51
C LYS A 98 -16.32 -14.04 11.64
N VAL A 99 -16.76 -13.43 12.74
CA VAL A 99 -15.95 -13.26 13.94
C VAL A 99 -15.57 -14.64 14.49
N GLY A 100 -14.26 -14.88 14.60
CA GLY A 100 -13.72 -16.08 15.22
C GLY A 100 -13.96 -16.06 16.72
N MET A 101 -14.40 -17.18 17.29
CA MET A 101 -14.49 -17.36 18.74
C MET A 101 -13.22 -18.01 19.28
N PRO A 102 -12.79 -17.69 20.51
CA PRO A 102 -11.72 -18.43 21.18
C PRO A 102 -12.02 -19.94 21.19
N GLY A 103 -11.06 -20.75 20.78
CA GLY A 103 -11.21 -22.21 20.69
C GLY A 103 -11.96 -22.73 19.45
N ALA A 104 -12.35 -21.86 18.51
CA ALA A 104 -12.94 -22.30 17.25
C ALA A 104 -11.93 -23.19 16.48
N PRO A 105 -12.40 -24.29 15.85
CA PRO A 105 -11.52 -25.19 15.09
C PRO A 105 -11.09 -24.59 13.73
N ILE A 106 -11.66 -23.45 13.34
CA ILE A 106 -11.44 -22.80 12.05
C ILE A 106 -10.65 -21.50 12.30
N GLY A 107 -9.57 -21.31 11.55
CA GLY A 107 -8.69 -20.16 11.61
C GLY A 107 -7.92 -19.98 10.31
N MET A 108 -6.99 -19.01 10.28
CA MET A 108 -6.08 -18.81 9.16
C MET A 108 -5.18 -20.03 8.99
N ARG A 109 -5.05 -20.53 7.76
CA ARG A 109 -4.27 -21.74 7.48
C ARG A 109 -2.80 -21.39 7.30
N LYS A 110 -1.92 -22.35 7.57
CA LYS A 110 -0.47 -22.15 7.43
C LYS A 110 -0.07 -22.02 5.95
N GLU A 111 -0.85 -22.62 5.07
CA GLU A 111 -0.62 -22.66 3.63
C GLU A 111 -1.08 -21.38 2.93
N ASP A 112 -1.89 -20.54 3.59
CA ASP A 112 -2.37 -19.28 3.03
C ASP A 112 -1.20 -18.28 2.99
N PRO A 113 -0.82 -17.75 1.81
CA PRO A 113 0.22 -16.73 1.72
C PRO A 113 -0.19 -15.48 2.52
N SER A 114 0.79 -14.83 3.14
CA SER A 114 0.56 -13.58 3.87
C SER A 114 1.54 -12.50 3.46
N ILE A 115 1.18 -11.23 3.64
CA ILE A 115 2.07 -10.09 3.36
C ILE A 115 3.38 -10.11 4.17
N ALA A 116 3.44 -10.88 5.26
CA ALA A 116 4.60 -10.97 6.14
C ALA A 116 5.61 -12.07 5.72
N MET A 117 5.26 -12.96 4.78
CA MET A 117 6.03 -14.16 4.44
C MET A 117 6.36 -14.28 2.96
#